data_AF-A0A444GH42-F1
#
_entry.id   AF-A0A444GH42-F1
#
_cell.length_a   1.000
_cell.length_b   1.000
_cell.length_c   1.000
_cell.angle_alpha   90.00
_cell.angle_beta   90.00
_cell.angle_gamma   90.00
#
_symmetry.space_group_name_H-M   'P 1'
#
loop_
_entity.id
_entity.type
_entity.pdbx_description
1 polymer ?
#
loop_
_entity_poly.entity_id
_entity_poly.type
_entity_poly.pdbx_seq_one_letter_code
_entity_poly.pdbx_strand_id
1 'polypeptide(L)'
;MYPSQSHPTLSTEERTRLCRCLNYEKLTLEACKDLAKNRRIPPGVAVQALASQKSEIQIQRCMAEASQTPRRIARTTATVDEGVSPDLSDEEQQLRLNMQKMQCRVKELEKVCRNMKGQMAKMAKGKSTSHGSRGRMPRLC
;
A
#
# COMPACT_ATOMS: atom_id res chain seq x y z
N MET A 1 24.72 -18.37 50.17
CA MET A 1 23.56 -18.61 49.27
C MET A 1 23.65 -17.63 48.13
N TYR A 2 23.92 -18.10 46.91
CA TYR A 2 23.84 -17.28 45.70
C TYR A 2 22.37 -17.19 45.27
N PRO A 3 21.83 -16.00 44.96
CA PRO A 3 20.45 -15.90 44.49
C PRO A 3 20.39 -16.44 43.06
N SER A 4 19.52 -17.42 42.84
CA SER A 4 19.19 -17.99 41.54
C SER A 4 18.56 -16.90 40.65
N GLN A 5 19.38 -16.10 39.96
CA GLN A 5 18.90 -15.29 38.84
C GLN A 5 18.67 -16.20 37.64
N SER A 6 17.56 -16.93 37.66
CA SER A 6 17.18 -17.82 36.56
C SER A 6 16.67 -17.07 35.32
N HIS A 7 16.62 -15.73 35.32
CA HIS A 7 16.24 -14.93 34.16
C HIS A 7 17.07 -13.64 34.03
N PRO A 8 18.19 -13.65 33.28
CA PRO A 8 18.81 -12.42 32.81
C PRO A 8 17.80 -11.66 31.93
N THR A 9 17.37 -10.49 32.37
CA THR A 9 16.60 -9.58 31.52
C THR A 9 17.49 -9.12 30.38
N LEU A 10 17.22 -9.60 29.17
CA LEU A 10 17.92 -9.18 27.95
C LEU A 10 17.93 -7.65 27.82
N SER A 11 19.09 -7.11 27.47
CA SER A 11 19.25 -5.70 27.14
C SER A 11 18.35 -5.31 25.97
N THR A 12 18.06 -4.01 25.83
CA THR A 12 17.28 -3.49 24.69
C THR A 12 17.95 -3.84 23.35
N GLU A 13 19.27 -3.87 23.32
CA GLU A 13 20.05 -4.17 22.12
C GLU A 13 19.91 -5.66 21.72
N GLU A 14 20.01 -6.58 22.68
CA GLU A 14 19.80 -8.01 22.44
C GLU A 14 18.36 -8.31 21.99
N ARG A 15 17.37 -7.68 22.63
CA ARG A 15 15.97 -7.78 22.20
C ARG A 15 15.79 -7.28 20.78
N THR A 16 16.44 -6.18 20.41
CA THR A 16 16.42 -5.65 19.04
C THR A 16 17.06 -6.64 18.06
N ARG A 17 18.23 -7.21 18.40
CA ARG A 17 18.90 -8.22 17.57
C ARG A 17 18.00 -9.43 17.33
N LEU A 18 17.42 -10.01 18.38
CA LEU A 18 16.54 -11.17 18.27
C LEU A 18 15.28 -10.87 17.46
N CYS A 19 14.67 -9.70 17.67
CA CYS A 19 13.48 -9.31 16.92
C CYS A 19 13.74 -9.17 15.42
N ARG A 20 14.94 -8.73 15.00
CA ARG A 20 15.31 -8.60 13.58
C ARG A 20 15.34 -9.92 12.82
N CYS A 21 15.37 -11.06 13.50
CA CYS A 21 15.27 -12.38 12.88
C CYS A 21 13.86 -12.72 12.38
N LEU A 22 12.84 -11.94 12.76
CA LEU A 22 11.47 -12.14 12.32
C LEU A 22 11.25 -11.51 10.94
N ASN A 23 10.63 -12.27 10.02
CA ASN A 23 10.15 -11.72 8.76
C ASN A 23 8.75 -11.10 8.96
N TYR A 24 8.70 -9.79 9.15
CA TYR A 24 7.44 -9.08 9.42
C TYR A 24 6.46 -9.10 8.23
N GLU A 25 6.95 -9.27 6.99
CA GLU A 25 6.10 -9.34 5.80
C GLU A 25 5.31 -10.66 5.71
N LYS A 26 5.76 -11.70 6.42
CA LYS A 26 5.05 -12.99 6.51
C LYS A 26 4.13 -13.10 7.73
N LEU A 27 4.12 -12.09 8.61
CA LEU A 27 3.23 -12.07 9.77
C LEU A 27 1.87 -11.49 9.38
N THR A 28 0.82 -11.91 10.09
CA THR A 28 -0.51 -11.30 9.93
C THR A 28 -0.56 -9.94 10.63
N LEU A 29 -1.49 -9.07 10.21
CA LEU A 29 -1.69 -7.77 10.86
C LEU A 29 -1.96 -7.91 12.36
N GLU A 30 -2.74 -8.92 12.76
CA GLU A 30 -3.04 -9.17 14.18
C GLU A 30 -1.79 -9.61 14.96
N ALA A 31 -0.94 -10.46 14.38
CA ALA A 31 0.34 -10.82 15.00
C ALA A 31 1.26 -9.60 15.19
N CYS A 32 1.32 -8.68 14.22
CA CYS A 32 2.06 -7.42 14.36
C CYS A 32 1.47 -6.50 15.44
N LYS A 33 0.14 -6.46 15.60
CA LYS A 33 -0.52 -5.72 16.70
C LYS A 33 -0.19 -6.32 18.06
N ASP A 34 -0.18 -7.64 18.17
CA ASP A 34 0.13 -8.33 19.42
C ASP A 34 1.61 -8.19 19.80
N LEU A 35 2.51 -8.23 18.81
CA LEU A 35 3.92 -7.84 19.00
C LEU A 35 4.05 -6.41 19.54
N ALA A 36 3.30 -5.45 18.98
CA ALA A 36 3.36 -4.06 19.41
C ALA A 36 2.82 -3.83 20.83
N LYS A 37 1.90 -4.67 21.31
CA LYS A 37 1.40 -4.62 22.70
C LYS A 37 2.41 -5.17 23.71
N ASN A 38 3.38 -5.97 23.27
CA ASN A 38 4.34 -6.62 24.16
C ASN A 38 5.47 -5.65 24.57
N ARG A 39 5.50 -5.30 25.86
CA ARG A 39 6.52 -4.39 26.44
C ARG A 39 7.97 -4.88 26.32
N ARG A 40 8.18 -6.17 26.04
CA ARG A 40 9.52 -6.70 25.77
C ARG A 40 10.02 -6.35 24.37
N ILE A 41 9.13 -6.04 23.43
CA ILE A 41 9.49 -5.68 22.07
C ILE A 41 9.96 -4.21 22.04
N PRO A 42 11.13 -3.92 21.46
CA PRO A 42 11.59 -2.54 21.30
C PRO A 42 10.60 -1.70 20.46
N PRO A 43 10.32 -0.44 20.82
CA PRO A 43 9.34 0.38 20.08
C PRO A 43 9.64 0.52 18.59
N GLY A 44 10.91 0.67 18.21
CA GLY A 44 11.32 0.76 16.80
C GLY A 44 10.98 -0.50 16.00
N VAL A 45 11.12 -1.67 16.62
CA VAL A 45 10.72 -2.96 16.04
C VAL A 45 9.21 -3.03 15.85
N ALA A 46 8.44 -2.62 16.86
CA ALA A 46 6.98 -2.62 16.78
C ALA A 46 6.47 -1.72 15.64
N VAL A 47 7.07 -0.53 15.48
CA VAL A 47 6.76 0.38 14.38
C VAL A 47 7.11 -0.24 13.03
N GLN A 48 8.29 -0.85 12.91
CA GLN A 48 8.71 -1.52 11.68
C GLN A 48 7.75 -2.65 11.31
N ALA A 49 7.42 -3.53 12.27
CA ALA A 49 6.51 -4.66 12.04
C ALA A 49 5.11 -4.20 11.61
N LEU A 50 4.57 -3.14 12.22
CA LEU A 50 3.29 -2.56 11.81
C LEU A 50 3.36 -1.86 10.45
N ALA A 51 4.50 -1.24 10.11
CA ALA A 51 4.69 -0.57 8.83
C ALA A 51 4.76 -1.56 7.67
N SER A 52 5.34 -2.75 7.86
CA SER A 52 5.35 -3.84 6.87
C SER A 52 3.93 -4.22 6.41
N GLN A 53 2.94 -4.12 7.29
CA GLN A 53 1.55 -4.46 6.95
C GLN A 53 0.83 -3.37 6.13
N LYS A 54 1.32 -2.13 6.14
CA LYS A 54 0.62 -1.01 5.49
C LYS A 54 0.60 -1.15 3.97
N SER A 55 1.60 -1.77 3.35
CA SER A 55 1.60 -2.00 1.91
C SER A 55 0.48 -2.96 1.47
N GLU A 56 0.19 -4.00 2.25
CA GLU A 56 -0.86 -4.96 1.90
C GLU A 56 -2.26 -4.35 2.03
N ILE A 57 -2.51 -3.62 3.12
CA ILE A 57 -3.81 -2.96 3.37
C ILE A 57 -4.08 -1.91 2.28
N GLN A 58 -3.06 -1.15 1.88
CA GLN A 58 -3.23 -0.13 0.83
C GLN A 58 -3.58 -0.77 -0.52
N ILE A 59 -2.96 -1.90 -0.87
CA ILE A 59 -3.31 -2.68 -2.06
C ILE A 59 -4.74 -3.20 -1.95
N GLN A 60 -5.12 -3.82 -0.82
CA GLN A 60 -6.47 -4.33 -0.61
C GLN A 60 -7.54 -3.23 -0.75
N ARG A 61 -7.29 -2.03 -0.21
CA ARG A 61 -8.19 -0.89 -0.34
C ARG A 61 -8.35 -0.44 -1.79
N CYS A 62 -7.26 -0.30 -2.54
CA CYS A 62 -7.31 0.02 -3.96
C CYS A 62 -7.99 -1.06 -4.82
N MET A 63 -7.99 -2.32 -4.36
CA MET A 63 -8.73 -3.41 -5.00
C MET A 63 -10.21 -3.41 -4.62
N ALA A 64 -10.57 -3.09 -3.37
CA ALA A 64 -11.96 -2.99 -2.93
C ALA A 64 -12.72 -1.87 -3.68
N GLU A 65 -12.04 -0.76 -3.98
CA GLU A 65 -12.59 0.32 -4.83
C GLU A 65 -12.81 -0.11 -6.29
N ALA A 66 -12.23 -1.24 -6.72
CA ALA A 66 -12.41 -1.81 -8.06
C ALA A 66 -13.57 -2.82 -8.15
N SER A 67 -14.14 -3.24 -7.02
CA SER A 67 -15.17 -4.30 -6.97
C SER A 67 -16.58 -3.84 -7.31
N GLN A 68 -16.78 -2.61 -7.79
CA GLN A 68 -18.06 -2.21 -8.42
C GLN A 68 -18.26 -2.81 -9.82
N THR A 69 -17.41 -3.74 -10.26
CA THR A 69 -17.68 -4.57 -11.45
C THR A 69 -17.60 -6.06 -11.08
N PRO A 70 -18.67 -6.85 -11.30
CA PRO A 70 -18.72 -8.24 -10.89
C PRO A 70 -17.90 -9.10 -11.86
N ARG A 71 -16.67 -9.47 -11.47
CA ARG A 71 -15.93 -10.53 -12.16
C ARG A 71 -16.00 -11.81 -11.34
N ARG A 72 -17.02 -12.63 -11.63
CA ARG A 72 -17.04 -14.06 -11.34
C ARG A 72 -15.78 -14.67 -11.95
N ILE A 73 -14.90 -15.25 -11.13
CA ILE A 73 -13.95 -16.25 -11.60
C ILE A 73 -14.23 -17.51 -10.81
N ALA A 74 -14.67 -18.53 -11.54
CA ALA A 74 -14.98 -19.85 -11.05
C ALA A 74 -13.74 -20.47 -10.40
N ARG A 75 -13.91 -20.99 -9.18
CA ARG A 75 -12.96 -21.91 -8.56
C ARG A 75 -13.12 -23.25 -9.26
N THR A 76 -12.11 -23.68 -10.01
CA THR A 76 -11.92 -25.10 -10.35
C THR A 76 -11.00 -25.74 -9.31
N THR A 77 -11.45 -26.89 -8.84
CA THR A 77 -10.91 -27.80 -7.83
C THR A 77 -9.72 -28.61 -8.35
N ALA A 78 -8.78 -28.98 -7.48
CA ALA A 78 -8.42 -30.38 -7.15
C ALA A 78 -6.99 -30.51 -6.57
N THR A 79 -6.90 -31.37 -5.56
CA THR A 79 -5.74 -32.05 -4.91
C THR A 79 -4.67 -32.55 -5.92
N VAL A 80 -3.38 -32.77 -5.62
CA VAL A 80 -2.74 -33.62 -4.58
C VAL A 80 -1.22 -33.28 -4.51
N ASP A 81 -0.66 -33.32 -3.30
CA ASP A 81 0.70 -33.72 -2.84
C ASP A 81 2.01 -33.52 -3.65
N GLU A 82 3.09 -33.39 -2.85
CA GLU A 82 4.51 -33.66 -3.14
C GLU A 82 5.44 -32.48 -3.54
N GLY A 83 6.24 -32.03 -2.56
CA GLY A 83 7.60 -31.52 -2.80
C GLY A 83 7.79 -30.03 -3.12
N VAL A 84 7.20 -29.11 -2.35
CA VAL A 84 7.48 -27.67 -2.50
C VAL A 84 8.87 -27.33 -1.95
N SER A 85 9.84 -27.14 -2.85
CA SER A 85 11.00 -26.29 -2.60
C SER A 85 10.47 -24.88 -2.26
N PRO A 86 10.70 -24.36 -1.04
CA PRO A 86 10.04 -23.13 -0.57
C PRO A 86 10.45 -21.86 -1.34
N ASP A 87 11.53 -21.91 -2.12
CA ASP A 87 12.17 -20.72 -2.72
C ASP A 87 11.43 -20.19 -3.97
N LEU A 88 10.88 -21.08 -4.80
CA LEU A 88 10.16 -20.67 -6.03
C LEU A 88 8.76 -20.11 -5.75
N SER A 89 8.15 -20.52 -4.64
CA SER A 89 6.82 -20.07 -4.24
C SER A 89 6.83 -18.63 -3.71
N ASP A 90 7.92 -18.23 -3.06
CA ASP A 90 8.09 -16.90 -2.49
C ASP A 90 8.25 -15.83 -3.60
N GLU A 91 9.08 -16.11 -4.62
CA GLU A 91 9.26 -15.21 -5.76
C GLU A 91 7.97 -15.01 -6.57
N GLU A 92 7.17 -16.07 -6.76
CA GLU A 92 5.87 -15.96 -7.43
C GLU A 92 4.88 -15.10 -6.63
N GLN A 93 4.81 -15.28 -5.30
CA GLN A 93 3.98 -14.46 -4.43
C GLN A 93 4.42 -12.98 -4.44
N GLN A 94 5.73 -12.74 -4.41
CA GLN A 94 6.31 -11.40 -4.50
C GLN A 94 5.97 -10.73 -5.84
N LEU A 95 6.08 -11.46 -6.96
CA LEU A 95 5.68 -10.98 -8.27
C LEU A 95 4.20 -10.60 -8.30
N ARG A 96 3.32 -11.44 -7.74
CA ARG A 96 1.88 -11.16 -7.64
C ARG A 96 1.60 -9.88 -6.86
N LEU A 97 2.23 -9.69 -5.69
CA LEU A 97 2.10 -8.47 -4.89
C LEU A 97 2.61 -7.24 -5.66
N ASN A 98 3.75 -7.36 -6.36
CA ASN A 98 4.30 -6.26 -7.15
C ASN A 98 3.38 -5.86 -8.30
N MET A 99 2.78 -6.82 -9.01
CA MET A 99 1.77 -6.52 -10.03
C MET A 99 0.55 -5.81 -9.44
N GLN A 100 0.07 -6.23 -8.27
CA GLN A 100 -1.04 -5.55 -7.59
C GLN A 100 -0.68 -4.11 -7.20
N LYS A 101 0.53 -3.87 -6.67
CA LYS A 101 1.05 -2.51 -6.38
C LYS A 101 1.06 -1.64 -7.64
N MET A 102 1.55 -2.18 -8.75
CA MET A 102 1.58 -1.48 -10.04
C MET A 102 0.17 -1.12 -10.51
N GLN A 103 -0.79 -2.06 -10.45
CA GLN A 103 -2.18 -1.82 -10.83
C GLN A 103 -2.81 -0.68 -10.00
N CYS A 104 -2.55 -0.65 -8.69
CA CYS A 104 -3.05 0.42 -7.83
C CYS A 104 -2.48 1.78 -8.25
N ARG A 105 -1.17 1.85 -8.51
CA ARG A 105 -0.50 3.09 -8.93
C ARG A 105 -1.00 3.58 -10.29
N VAL A 106 -1.24 2.69 -11.24
CA VAL A 106 -1.81 3.04 -12.55
C VAL A 106 -3.20 3.67 -12.39
N LYS A 107 -4.08 3.09 -11.56
CA LYS A 107 -5.42 3.65 -11.30
C LYS A 107 -5.39 5.06 -10.73
N GLU A 108 -4.52 5.31 -9.74
CA GLU A 108 -4.34 6.64 -9.17
C GLU A 108 -3.83 7.63 -10.22
N LEU A 109 -2.86 7.22 -11.04
CA LEU A 109 -2.35 8.05 -12.15
C LEU A 109 -3.46 8.36 -13.16
N GLU A 110 -4.25 7.37 -13.56
CA GLU A 110 -5.37 7.60 -14.47
C GLU A 110 -6.40 8.57 -13.89
N LYS A 111 -6.68 8.51 -12.59
CA LYS A 111 -7.59 9.44 -11.90
C LYS A 111 -7.05 10.86 -11.95
N VAL A 112 -5.76 11.05 -11.69
CA VAL A 112 -5.09 12.35 -11.80
C VAL A 112 -5.14 12.86 -13.24
N CYS A 113 -4.84 12.02 -14.22
CA CYS A 113 -4.92 12.37 -15.65
C CYS A 113 -6.34 12.78 -16.07
N ARG A 114 -7.37 12.03 -15.65
CA ARG A 114 -8.78 12.36 -15.90
C ARG A 114 -9.15 13.71 -15.30
N ASN A 115 -8.74 13.98 -14.06
CA ASN A 115 -8.99 15.24 -13.39
C ASN A 115 -8.32 16.41 -14.14
N MET A 116 -7.03 16.27 -14.45
CA MET A 116 -6.27 17.29 -15.20
C MET A 116 -6.92 17.59 -16.55
N LYS A 117 -7.30 16.56 -17.31
CA LYS A 117 -8.02 16.73 -18.58
C LYS A 117 -9.33 17.50 -18.41
N GLY A 118 -10.10 17.20 -17.36
CA GLY A 118 -11.33 17.92 -17.03
C GLY A 118 -11.08 19.39 -16.69
N GLN A 119 -10.04 19.70 -15.91
CA GLN A 119 -9.64 21.07 -15.61
C GLN A 119 -9.21 21.83 -16.87
N MET A 120 -8.40 21.21 -17.74
CA MET A 120 -7.98 21.81 -19.01
C MET A 120 -9.17 22.14 -19.92
N ALA A 121 -10.15 21.24 -20.02
CA ALA A 121 -11.36 21.48 -20.80
C ALA A 121 -12.18 22.66 -20.25
N LYS A 122 -12.27 22.81 -18.92
CA LYS A 122 -12.93 23.97 -18.27
C LYS A 122 -12.21 25.28 -18.57
N MET A 123 -10.87 25.28 -18.49
CA MET A 123 -10.05 26.45 -18.81
C MET A 123 -10.14 26.86 -20.28
N ALA A 124 -10.29 25.89 -21.20
CA ALA A 124 -10.50 26.17 -22.62
C ALA A 124 -11.89 26.76 -22.90
N LYS A 125 -12.93 26.29 -22.18
CA LYS A 125 -14.31 26.78 -22.33
C LYS A 125 -14.53 28.17 -21.73
N GLY A 126 -13.77 28.54 -20.69
CA GLY A 126 -13.84 29.85 -20.01
C GLY A 126 -13.29 31.04 -20.80
N LYS A 127 -12.75 30.85 -22.01
CA LYS A 127 -12.16 31.92 -22.83
C LYS A 127 -13.15 32.63 -23.79
N SER A 128 -14.46 32.40 -23.69
CA SER A 128 -15.45 32.97 -24.61
C SER A 128 -16.32 34.11 -24.05
N THR A 129 -15.92 34.80 -22.98
CA THR A 129 -16.63 36.02 -22.50
C THR A 129 -15.66 37.16 -22.16
N SER A 130 -15.04 37.74 -23.19
CA SER A 130 -14.74 39.18 -23.20
C SER A 130 -15.48 39.80 -24.39
N HIS A 131 -16.80 39.95 -24.25
CA HIS A 131 -17.54 40.90 -25.07
C HIS A 131 -17.37 42.28 -24.44
N GLY A 132 -16.67 43.17 -25.15
CA GLY A 132 -16.39 44.53 -24.70
C GLY A 132 -15.98 45.43 -25.87
N SER A 133 -16.95 45.67 -26.75
CA SER A 133 -17.07 46.83 -27.64
C SER A 133 -16.14 46.91 -28.86
N ARG A 134 -16.77 46.60 -30.01
CA ARG A 134 -16.39 47.06 -31.35
C ARG A 134 -16.14 48.57 -31.31
N GLY A 135 -14.88 48.98 -31.31
CA GLY A 135 -14.48 50.37 -31.53
C GLY A 135 -14.84 50.80 -32.95
N ARG A 136 -16.04 51.34 -33.15
CA ARG A 136 -16.33 52.21 -34.29
C ARG A 136 -15.71 53.57 -33.97
N MET A 137 -14.58 53.91 -34.60
CA MET A 137 -14.04 55.26 -34.53
C MET A 137 -14.97 56.23 -35.29
N PRO A 138 -15.21 57.45 -34.79
CA PRO A 138 -15.96 58.46 -35.50
C PRO A 138 -15.11 59.06 -36.62
N ARG A 139 -15.75 59.38 -37.76
CA ARG A 139 -15.11 60.11 -38.86
C ARG A 139 -14.94 61.57 -38.48
N LEU A 140 -13.72 62.07 -38.63
CA LEU A 140 -13.41 63.49 -38.54
C LEU A 140 -13.66 64.14 -39.90
N CYS A 141 -14.28 65.32 -39.84
CA CYS A 141 -14.67 66.19 -40.95
C CYS A 141 -13.46 66.71 -41.74
#